data_AF-A0A949L2K2-F1
#
_entry.id   AF-A0A949L2K2-F1
#
_cell.length_a   1.000
_cell.length_b   1.000
_cell.length_c   1.000
_cell.angle_alpha   90.00
_cell.angle_beta   90.00
_cell.angle_gamma   90.00
#
_symmetry.space_group_name_H-M   'P 1'
#
loop_
_entity.id
_entity.type
_entity.pdbx_description
1 polymer ?
#
loop_
_entity_poly.entity_id
_entity_poly.type
_entity_poly.pdbx_seq_one_letter_code
_entity_poly.pdbx_strand_id
1 'polypeptide(L)'
;MKKLLVFVLVIVLMASTVMGCQPNEQPTTAAPTETTTAPVEPVNNTPLVVGYAAFSQKFSPFFASTAYDQDAQLLTQVNMLTTDRTGGIIYNAIEGETHNYNGVDYFYDGVANIKVDYDETADITTYNIKIRDDVKFSDPV
;
A
#
# COMPACT_ATOMS: atom_id res chain seq x y z
N MET A 1 -24.55 -12.94 47.72
CA MET A 1 -23.41 -13.57 47.00
C MET A 1 -23.25 -13.08 45.56
N LYS A 2 -24.29 -13.02 44.71
CA LYS A 2 -24.18 -12.46 43.34
C LYS A 2 -23.77 -10.97 43.29
N LYS A 3 -24.30 -10.12 44.17
CA LYS A 3 -23.93 -8.68 44.23
C LYS A 3 -22.51 -8.43 44.77
N LEU A 4 -21.98 -9.34 45.59
CA LEU A 4 -20.61 -9.28 46.13
C LEU A 4 -19.59 -9.74 45.07
N LEU A 5 -19.96 -10.75 44.27
CA LEU A 5 -19.15 -11.26 43.15
C LEU A 5 -19.01 -10.22 42.02
N VAL A 6 -20.08 -9.48 41.71
CA VAL A 6 -20.06 -8.40 40.70
C VAL A 6 -19.18 -7.23 41.16
N PHE A 7 -19.17 -6.90 42.46
CA PHE A 7 -18.34 -5.82 42.98
C PHE A 7 -16.84 -6.15 42.96
N VAL A 8 -16.47 -7.41 43.25
CA VAL A 8 -15.07 -7.87 43.18
C VAL A 8 -14.57 -7.91 41.73
N LEU A 9 -15.43 -8.31 40.77
CA LEU A 9 -15.06 -8.36 39.36
C LEU A 9 -14.83 -6.96 38.75
N VAL A 10 -15.61 -5.96 39.15
CA VAL A 10 -15.46 -4.56 38.68
C VAL A 10 -14.21 -3.89 39.25
N ILE A 11 -13.82 -4.21 40.49
CA ILE A 11 -12.60 -3.69 41.12
C ILE A 11 -11.34 -4.30 40.51
N VAL A 12 -11.36 -5.59 40.14
CA VAL A 12 -10.23 -6.27 39.48
C VAL A 12 -10.05 -5.78 38.03
N LEU A 13 -11.11 -5.32 37.37
CA LEU A 13 -11.04 -4.77 36.00
C LEU A 13 -10.55 -3.32 35.92
N MET A 14 -10.61 -2.56 37.03
CA MET A 14 -10.17 -1.15 37.09
C MET A 14 -8.72 -0.98 37.61
N ALA A 15 -8.07 -2.06 38.03
CA ALA A 15 -6.72 -2.03 38.61
C ALA A 15 -5.59 -2.37 37.59
N SER A 16 -5.90 -2.52 36.30
CA SER A 16 -4.94 -2.95 35.26
C SER A 16 -4.50 -1.87 34.27
N THR A 17 -4.79 -0.58 34.50
CA THR A 17 -4.46 0.51 33.55
C THR A 17 -3.45 1.54 34.07
N VAL A 18 -2.40 1.13 34.79
CA VAL A 18 -1.27 2.02 35.07
C VAL A 18 0.07 1.27 35.10
N MET A 19 0.82 1.34 33.99
CA MET A 19 2.29 1.26 33.82
C MET A 19 2.56 0.86 32.35
N GLY A 20 3.34 1.56 31.52
CA GLY A 20 4.13 2.77 31.71
C GLY A 20 4.41 3.40 30.34
N CYS A 21 4.25 4.71 30.26
CA CYS A 21 4.96 5.53 29.28
C CYS A 21 6.13 6.17 30.04
N GLN A 22 7.34 5.71 29.76
CA GLN A 22 8.53 6.53 30.00
C GLN A 22 9.24 6.69 28.66
N PRO A 23 9.35 7.93 28.13
CA PRO A 23 10.31 8.24 27.09
C PRO A 23 11.71 8.08 27.70
N ASN A 24 12.50 7.17 27.14
CA ASN A 24 13.89 6.99 27.53
C ASN A 24 14.70 8.09 26.81
N GLU A 25 15.11 9.13 27.55
CA GLU A 25 16.04 10.15 27.04
C GLU A 25 17.46 9.57 27.06
N GLN A 26 18.10 9.44 25.89
CA GLN A 26 19.53 9.18 25.77
C GLN A 26 20.24 10.43 25.21
N PRO A 27 21.45 10.79 25.69
CA PRO A 27 22.05 12.11 25.44
C PRO A 27 22.53 12.28 23.99
N THR A 28 22.23 13.43 23.42
CA THR A 28 22.76 13.92 22.14
C THR A 28 24.21 14.38 22.31
N THR A 29 25.12 13.82 21.50
CA THR A 29 26.42 14.46 21.21
C THR A 29 26.37 14.95 19.77
N ALA A 30 26.56 16.25 19.58
CA ALA A 30 26.54 16.93 18.29
C ALA A 30 27.94 17.01 17.67
N ALA A 31 28.03 16.75 16.37
CA ALA A 31 28.99 17.36 15.45
C ALA A 31 28.40 17.36 14.02
N PRO A 32 28.59 18.41 13.20
CA PRO A 32 27.77 18.67 12.03
C PRO A 32 28.37 18.07 10.75
N THR A 33 27.54 17.45 9.93
CA THR A 33 27.81 17.26 8.50
C THR A 33 26.54 17.62 7.74
N GLU A 34 26.60 18.71 6.99
CA GLU A 34 25.56 19.09 6.03
C GLU A 34 25.50 18.05 4.91
N THR A 35 24.42 17.28 4.89
CA THR A 35 23.92 16.63 3.69
C THR A 35 22.41 16.86 3.69
N THR A 36 21.89 17.49 2.64
CA THR A 36 20.45 17.66 2.42
C THR A 36 19.81 16.28 2.24
N THR A 37 19.39 15.68 3.34
CA THR A 37 18.58 14.47 3.36
C THR A 37 17.12 14.92 3.34
N ALA A 38 16.34 14.44 2.36
CA ALA A 38 14.89 14.53 2.42
C ALA A 38 14.40 14.00 3.79
N PRO A 39 13.33 14.53 4.40
CA PRO A 39 12.83 14.05 5.68
C PRO A 39 12.61 12.53 5.60
N VAL A 40 13.35 11.78 6.42
CA VAL A 40 13.10 10.36 6.61
C VAL A 40 11.82 10.28 7.43
N GLU A 41 10.69 9.99 6.78
CA GLU A 41 9.45 9.73 7.51
C GLU A 41 9.68 8.59 8.52
N PRO A 42 9.13 8.70 9.74
CA PRO A 42 9.29 7.65 10.74
C PRO A 42 8.73 6.33 10.19
N VAL A 43 9.57 5.30 10.13
CA VAL A 43 9.16 3.95 9.70
C VAL A 43 8.11 3.42 10.67
N ASN A 44 6.85 3.37 10.23
CA ASN A 44 5.77 2.77 11.00
C ASN A 44 5.83 1.24 10.88
N ASN A 45 6.29 0.57 11.94
CA ASN A 45 6.40 -0.89 12.00
C ASN A 45 5.08 -1.60 12.42
N THR A 46 3.97 -0.88 12.49
CA THR A 46 2.67 -1.48 12.83
C THR A 46 2.18 -2.31 11.64
N PRO A 47 2.01 -3.63 11.77
CA PRO A 47 1.55 -4.47 10.66
C PRO A 47 0.08 -4.16 10.33
N LEU A 48 -0.24 -4.08 9.03
CA LEU A 48 -1.62 -4.10 8.55
C LEU A 48 -2.15 -5.55 8.62
N VAL A 49 -3.21 -5.77 9.40
CA VAL A 49 -3.86 -7.09 9.53
C VAL A 49 -5.21 -7.05 8.83
N VAL A 50 -5.40 -7.92 7.84
CA VAL A 50 -6.64 -8.03 7.06
C VAL A 50 -7.22 -9.44 7.21
N GLY A 51 -8.52 -9.54 7.50
CA GLY A 51 -9.23 -10.82 7.59
C GLY A 51 -9.74 -11.27 6.23
N TYR A 52 -9.45 -12.52 5.86
CA TYR A 52 -9.88 -13.15 4.62
C TYR A 52 -10.70 -14.41 4.89
N ALA A 53 -11.60 -14.76 3.96
CA ALA A 53 -12.15 -16.11 3.94
C ALA A 53 -11.13 -17.10 3.36
N ALA A 54 -11.49 -18.38 3.28
CA ALA A 54 -10.57 -19.42 2.83
C ALA A 54 -10.07 -19.18 1.40
N PHE A 55 -8.74 -19.20 1.22
CA PHE A 55 -8.09 -19.25 -0.08
C PHE A 55 -8.25 -20.61 -0.74
N SER A 56 -8.25 -20.65 -2.07
CA SER A 56 -8.19 -21.92 -2.82
C SER A 56 -6.75 -22.40 -3.04
N GLN A 57 -5.76 -21.60 -2.60
CA GLN A 57 -4.32 -21.85 -2.74
C GLN A 57 -3.82 -21.81 -4.19
N LYS A 58 -4.55 -21.11 -5.07
CA LYS A 58 -4.19 -20.92 -6.48
C LYS A 58 -3.78 -19.47 -6.72
N PHE A 59 -2.56 -19.12 -6.36
CA PHE A 59 -2.08 -17.72 -6.44
C PHE A 59 -1.54 -17.32 -7.81
N SER A 60 -1.54 -18.23 -8.79
CA SER A 60 -1.20 -17.86 -10.16
C SER A 60 -2.27 -16.92 -10.72
N PRO A 61 -1.89 -15.77 -11.32
CA PRO A 61 -2.85 -14.85 -11.91
C PRO A 61 -3.67 -15.48 -13.04
N PHE A 62 -3.22 -16.60 -13.62
CA PHE A 62 -3.93 -17.33 -14.68
C PHE A 62 -4.93 -18.37 -14.14
N PHE A 63 -4.82 -18.79 -12.88
CA PHE A 63 -5.55 -19.94 -12.34
C PHE A 63 -6.28 -19.67 -11.01
N ALA A 64 -6.23 -18.43 -10.52
CA ALA A 64 -6.96 -18.01 -9.33
C ALA A 64 -8.44 -18.41 -9.42
N SER A 65 -8.94 -19.07 -8.37
CA SER A 65 -10.33 -19.58 -8.34
C SER A 65 -11.23 -18.81 -7.38
N THR A 66 -10.68 -17.90 -6.57
CA THR A 66 -11.42 -17.02 -5.68
C THR A 66 -10.95 -15.57 -5.82
N ALA A 67 -11.78 -14.62 -5.41
CA ALA A 67 -11.35 -13.22 -5.29
C ALA A 67 -10.17 -13.06 -4.32
N TYR A 68 -10.14 -13.86 -3.26
CA TYR A 68 -9.07 -13.82 -2.26
C TYR A 68 -7.72 -14.28 -2.82
N ASP A 69 -7.70 -15.29 -3.69
CA ASP A 69 -6.46 -15.67 -4.36
C ASP A 69 -5.94 -14.55 -5.28
N GLN A 70 -6.84 -13.80 -5.92
CA GLN A 70 -6.49 -12.63 -6.73
C GLN A 70 -5.97 -11.49 -5.86
N ASP A 71 -6.59 -11.23 -4.72
CA ASP A 71 -6.11 -10.20 -3.78
C ASP A 71 -4.69 -10.51 -3.29
N ALA A 72 -4.42 -11.78 -2.95
CA ALA A 72 -3.07 -12.21 -2.57
C ALA A 72 -2.05 -11.96 -3.69
N GLN A 73 -2.43 -12.22 -4.94
CA GLN A 73 -1.62 -11.91 -6.12
C GLN A 73 -1.42 -10.40 -6.29
N LEU A 74 -2.47 -9.60 -6.14
CA LEU A 74 -2.39 -8.14 -6.32
C LEU A 74 -1.46 -7.47 -5.30
N LEU A 75 -1.22 -8.10 -4.15
CA LEU A 75 -0.26 -7.63 -3.16
C LEU A 75 1.20 -7.96 -3.50
N THR A 76 1.46 -8.98 -4.33
CA THR A 76 2.82 -9.44 -4.63
C THR A 76 3.26 -9.22 -6.07
N GLN A 77 2.36 -8.80 -6.95
CA GLN A 77 2.65 -8.56 -8.36
C GLN A 77 2.38 -7.11 -8.74
N VAL A 78 3.06 -6.68 -9.80
CA VAL A 78 2.95 -5.35 -10.36
C VAL A 78 2.01 -5.37 -11.57
N ASN A 79 1.09 -4.40 -11.63
CA ASN A 79 0.23 -4.18 -12.79
C ASN A 79 0.83 -3.13 -13.72
N MET A 80 0.65 -3.33 -15.03
CA MET A 80 1.12 -2.41 -16.07
C MET A 80 0.25 -1.16 -16.19
N LEU A 81 -1.06 -1.32 -15.93
CA LEU A 81 -2.03 -0.23 -16.03
C LEU A 81 -2.26 0.35 -14.63
N THR A 82 -1.87 1.60 -14.44
CA THR A 82 -2.23 2.38 -13.24
C THR A 82 -3.55 3.10 -13.48
N THR A 83 -4.43 3.07 -12.48
CA THR A 83 -5.72 3.78 -12.52
C THR A 83 -5.91 4.68 -11.31
N ASP A 84 -6.63 5.78 -11.49
CA ASP A 84 -7.05 6.65 -10.40
C ASP A 84 -8.23 6.05 -9.58
N ARG A 85 -8.71 6.81 -8.59
CA ARG A 85 -9.81 6.39 -7.70
C ARG A 85 -11.16 6.22 -8.40
N THR A 86 -11.30 6.75 -9.62
CA THR A 86 -12.50 6.60 -10.46
C THR A 86 -12.37 5.46 -11.46
N GLY A 87 -11.20 4.81 -11.53
CA GLY A 87 -10.86 3.82 -12.55
C GLY A 87 -10.36 4.44 -13.87
N GLY A 88 -10.10 5.75 -13.90
CA GLY A 88 -9.50 6.43 -15.04
C GLY A 88 -8.04 6.01 -15.21
N ILE A 89 -7.58 5.84 -16.45
CA ILE A 89 -6.20 5.45 -16.75
C ILE A 89 -5.26 6.62 -16.44
N ILE A 90 -4.15 6.32 -15.76
CA ILE A 90 -3.01 7.22 -15.60
C ILE A 90 -2.05 6.97 -16.77
N TYR A 91 -1.96 7.92 -17.70
CA TYR A 91 -1.24 7.70 -18.97
C TYR A 91 0.28 7.87 -18.81
N ASN A 92 0.71 8.76 -17.93
CA ASN A 92 2.12 9.08 -17.65
C ASN A 92 2.54 8.59 -16.26
N ALA A 93 2.24 7.33 -15.92
CA ALA A 93 2.47 6.80 -14.57
C ALA A 93 3.95 6.67 -14.18
N ILE A 94 4.91 6.64 -15.13
CA ILE A 94 6.34 6.58 -14.81
C ILE A 94 6.79 7.85 -14.08
N GLU A 95 6.46 9.01 -14.65
CA GLU A 95 6.71 10.31 -14.02
C GLU A 95 5.66 10.66 -12.95
N GLY A 96 4.47 10.06 -13.08
CA GLY A 96 3.31 10.21 -12.22
C GLY A 96 2.38 11.34 -12.65
N GLU A 97 1.10 11.20 -12.31
CA GLU A 97 0.05 12.20 -12.57
C GLU A 97 -0.69 12.56 -11.27
N THR A 98 -1.14 13.81 -11.16
CA THR A 98 -2.00 14.24 -10.05
C THR A 98 -3.42 14.41 -10.53
N HIS A 99 -4.34 13.60 -9.99
CA HIS A 99 -5.77 13.68 -10.30
C HIS A 99 -6.55 14.09 -9.06
N ASN A 100 -7.49 15.01 -9.22
CA ASN A 100 -8.40 15.42 -8.14
C ASN A 100 -9.52 14.40 -7.98
N TYR A 101 -9.79 13.98 -6.74
CA TYR A 101 -10.95 13.17 -6.39
C TYR A 101 -11.60 13.73 -5.13
N ASN A 102 -12.89 14.09 -5.22
CA ASN A 102 -13.66 14.69 -4.13
C ASN A 102 -12.98 15.92 -3.47
N GLY A 103 -12.35 16.78 -4.27
CA GLY A 103 -11.70 17.99 -3.79
C GLY A 103 -10.33 17.77 -3.15
N VAL A 104 -9.80 16.54 -3.18
CA VAL A 104 -8.45 16.20 -2.73
C VAL A 104 -7.62 15.77 -3.93
N ASP A 105 -6.45 16.38 -4.07
CA ASP A 105 -5.47 16.00 -5.10
C ASP A 105 -4.72 14.75 -4.65
N TYR A 106 -4.61 13.79 -5.56
CA TYR A 106 -3.90 12.55 -5.32
C TYR A 106 -2.87 12.31 -6.41
N PHE A 107 -1.65 12.04 -5.99
CA PHE A 107 -0.56 11.64 -6.86
C PHE A 107 -0.64 10.13 -7.13
N TYR A 108 -0.49 9.74 -8.38
CA TYR A 108 -0.50 8.37 -8.85
C TYR A 108 0.73 8.11 -9.71
N ASP A 109 1.50 7.10 -9.35
CA ASP A 109 2.64 6.61 -10.12
C ASP A 109 2.51 5.10 -10.39
N GLY A 110 3.37 4.61 -11.27
CA GLY A 110 3.30 3.25 -11.77
C GLY A 110 4.51 2.86 -12.60
N VAL A 111 4.48 1.63 -13.10
CA VAL A 111 5.63 1.07 -13.82
C VAL A 111 5.64 1.35 -15.31
N ALA A 112 4.55 1.86 -15.88
CA ALA A 112 4.45 2.06 -17.32
C ALA A 112 3.62 3.28 -17.72
N ASN A 113 4.03 3.92 -18.82
CA ASN A 113 3.22 4.88 -19.54
C ASN A 113 2.40 4.17 -20.63
N ILE A 114 1.17 4.61 -20.82
CA ILE A 114 0.25 4.10 -21.82
C ILE A 114 -0.02 5.19 -22.85
N LYS A 115 0.00 4.84 -24.13
CA LYS A 115 -0.48 5.68 -25.22
C LYS A 115 -1.42 4.88 -26.11
N VAL A 116 -2.56 5.48 -26.42
CA VAL A 116 -3.60 4.87 -27.26
C VAL A 116 -3.67 5.65 -28.56
N ASP A 117 -3.47 4.96 -29.68
CA ASP A 117 -3.53 5.52 -31.02
C ASP A 117 -4.62 4.78 -31.80
N TYR A 118 -5.70 5.47 -32.17
CA TYR A 118 -6.77 4.90 -33.01
C TYR A 118 -6.61 5.39 -34.45
N ASP A 119 -6.48 4.44 -35.38
CA ASP A 119 -6.53 4.70 -36.82
C ASP A 119 -7.95 4.42 -37.33
N GLU A 120 -8.69 5.48 -37.61
CA GLU A 120 -10.07 5.41 -38.11
C GLU A 120 -10.17 4.77 -39.52
N THR A 121 -9.13 4.89 -40.34
CA THR A 121 -9.15 4.38 -41.73
C THR A 121 -8.89 2.88 -41.76
N ALA A 122 -7.95 2.41 -40.94
CA ALA A 122 -7.64 0.99 -40.80
C ALA A 122 -8.57 0.27 -39.82
N ASP A 123 -9.34 1.01 -39.02
CA ASP A 123 -10.13 0.53 -37.89
C ASP A 123 -9.29 -0.28 -36.88
N ILE A 124 -8.12 0.27 -36.52
CA ILE A 124 -7.15 -0.38 -35.62
C ILE A 124 -6.86 0.55 -34.44
N THR A 125 -6.96 0.01 -33.21
CA THR A 125 -6.45 0.68 -32.01
C THR A 125 -5.12 0.06 -31.60
N THR A 126 -4.07 0.88 -31.52
CA THR A 126 -2.75 0.49 -31.04
C THR A 126 -2.53 0.99 -29.63
N TYR A 127 -2.12 0.08 -28.74
CA TYR A 127 -1.73 0.38 -27.36
C TYR A 127 -0.22 0.30 -27.24
N ASN A 128 0.42 1.45 -27.03
CA ASN A 128 1.85 1.55 -26.79
C ASN A 128 2.11 1.61 -25.30
N ILE A 129 2.88 0.65 -24.78
CA ILE A 129 3.20 0.55 -23.36
C ILE A 129 4.70 0.69 -23.19
N LYS A 130 5.14 1.78 -22.54
CA LYS A 130 6.54 1.99 -22.17
C LYS A 130 6.71 1.60 -20.71
N ILE A 131 7.54 0.61 -20.43
CA ILE A 131 7.88 0.18 -19.06
C ILE A 131 9.13 0.93 -18.60
N ARG A 132 9.20 1.29 -17.31
CA ARG A 132 10.46 1.76 -16.68
C ARG A 132 11.57 0.70 -16.85
N ASP A 133 12.82 1.13 -16.93
CA ASP A 133 13.97 0.27 -17.23
C ASP A 133 14.66 -0.31 -15.98
N ASP A 134 14.21 0.09 -14.80
CA ASP A 134 14.72 -0.34 -13.49
C ASP A 134 13.83 -1.39 -12.79
N VAL A 135 12.78 -1.89 -13.44
CA VAL A 135 11.96 -3.00 -12.89
C VAL A 135 12.81 -4.26 -12.75
N LYS A 136 12.73 -4.90 -11.58
CA LYS A 136 13.37 -6.18 -11.29
C LYS A 136 12.37 -7.15 -10.70
N PHE A 137 12.58 -8.44 -10.95
CA PHE A 137 11.88 -9.47 -10.21
C PHE A 137 12.38 -9.53 -8.76
N SER A 138 11.58 -10.13 -7.89
CA SER A 138 11.93 -10.30 -6.48
C SER A 138 13.04 -11.33 -6.27
N ASP A 139 13.22 -12.25 -7.21
CA ASP A 139 14.36 -13.16 -7.21
C ASP A 139 15.60 -12.49 -7.81
N PRO A 140 16.81 -12.91 -7.42
CA PRO A 140 18.05 -12.23 -7.79
C PRO A 140 18.53 -12.57 -9.22
N VAL A 141 17.66 -13.09 -10.09
CA VAL A 141 18.03 -13.55 -11.44
C VAL A 141 17.99 -12.41 -12.45
#